data_AF-A0A3N5RMS0-F1
#
_entry.id   AF-A0A3N5RMS0-F1
#
_cell.length_a   1.000
_cell.length_b   1.000
_cell.length_c   1.000
_cell.angle_alpha   90.00
_cell.angle_beta   90.00
_cell.angle_gamma   90.00
#
_symmetry.space_group_name_H-M   'P 1'
#
loop_
_entity.id
_entity.type
_entity.pdbx_description
1 polymer ?
#
loop_
_entity_poly.entity_id
_entity_poly.type
_entity_poly.pdbx_seq_one_letter_code
_entity_poly.pdbx_strand_id
1 'polypeptide(L)'
;MSMHPKPESQVPEETARVARAAFPKGNDYLTMRDELEMIYTDSQFASLFSQRGQSAQSPWLLAMVTILQFAEGLSDRQAADAVRSRIDWKYLLGLALEDAGFDFSVLSEFRDRLIAGKMEQQLLDHRLIRFRERGLLKARGKQRTDSTHVQSAIRNLNRLELVGETMRHALNTLAVSSPVWLKAHVPSEWYERYGPRFEQSRLPQKEMERENLALQIGQDGRQLMLWAYETEAPEMIRKAPAVETLRCIWVQQYYIQDEAIFWVPSDNTPPAELAIQSPYDPEARFSIKRQTEWLGYKAHLTETCDEDQPHLITHVATTVSTVQDEQMTAAIHQVLEDKDLLPKEHLLDRGYVDTKVLIDSRERHGIEVIGPIKVDTTWQAQAGKGFDVSCFTIDWERQKVTCPKGRVSQVWTENSTDKAGNPRIYVRFAKSSCQNCSARADYTRSVEGPRTLSFKPKEQYELLQWARQREHTPEFKKLYAKRAGIEGTISQGTRSCGLRRSRYIGQTKTHLQHILIAIAINLARFVDWIHQVPRAATRTSAFAALAHA
;
A
#
# COMPACT_ATOMS: atom_id res chain seq x y z
N MET A 1 -17.05 -0.08 -28.52
CA MET A 1 -18.09 0.88 -28.07
C MET A 1 -17.60 2.29 -28.30
N SER A 2 -18.47 3.17 -28.80
CA SER A 2 -18.22 4.61 -28.98
C SER A 2 -19.03 5.45 -27.99
N MET A 3 -18.49 6.59 -27.60
CA MET A 3 -19.13 7.48 -26.63
C MET A 3 -19.88 8.59 -27.36
N HIS A 4 -21.15 8.79 -26.99
CA HIS A 4 -21.96 9.93 -27.40
C HIS A 4 -22.24 10.74 -26.14
N PRO A 5 -21.61 11.91 -25.94
CA PRO A 5 -21.77 12.69 -24.72
C PRO A 5 -23.25 13.05 -24.56
N LYS A 6 -23.84 12.72 -23.42
CA LYS A 6 -25.17 13.22 -23.08
C LYS A 6 -25.02 14.54 -22.32
N PRO A 7 -25.88 15.54 -22.55
CA PRO A 7 -25.91 16.77 -21.76
C PRO A 7 -26.24 16.45 -20.29
N GLU A 8 -26.03 17.43 -19.42
CA GLU A 8 -26.34 17.33 -18.00
C GLU A 8 -27.79 16.83 -17.80
N SER A 9 -27.93 15.62 -17.24
CA SER A 9 -29.25 15.01 -17.03
C SER A 9 -29.86 15.59 -15.77
N GLN A 10 -30.85 16.47 -15.88
CA GLN A 10 -31.67 16.84 -14.72
C GLN A 10 -32.40 15.60 -14.18
N VAL A 11 -32.65 15.57 -12.87
CA VAL A 11 -33.43 14.46 -12.29
C VAL A 11 -34.86 14.54 -12.82
N PRO A 12 -35.42 13.50 -13.46
CA PRO A 12 -36.78 13.52 -13.95
C PRO A 12 -37.79 13.83 -12.84
N GLU A 13 -38.80 14.64 -13.14
CA GLU A 13 -39.77 15.13 -12.14
C GLU A 13 -40.43 14.00 -11.35
N GLU A 14 -40.79 12.90 -12.03
CA GLU A 14 -41.40 11.75 -11.38
C GLU A 14 -40.43 11.03 -10.44
N THR A 15 -39.19 10.80 -10.88
CA THR A 15 -38.12 10.25 -10.02
C THR A 15 -37.92 11.15 -8.79
N ALA A 16 -37.86 12.46 -8.98
CA ALA A 16 -37.68 13.42 -7.89
C ALA A 16 -38.84 13.39 -6.89
N ARG A 17 -40.08 13.37 -7.38
CA ARG A 17 -41.29 13.26 -6.56
C ARG A 17 -41.29 11.99 -5.72
N VAL A 18 -41.00 10.84 -6.32
CA VAL A 18 -41.00 9.54 -5.62
C VAL A 18 -39.84 9.45 -4.63
N ALA A 19 -38.64 9.91 -4.99
CA ALA A 19 -37.48 9.89 -4.10
C ALA A 19 -37.72 10.72 -2.83
N ARG A 20 -38.24 11.94 -2.97
CA ARG A 20 -38.55 12.82 -1.83
C ARG A 20 -39.68 12.25 -0.96
N ALA A 21 -40.66 11.59 -1.57
CA ALA A 21 -41.71 10.88 -0.83
C ALA A 21 -41.18 9.65 -0.07
N ALA A 22 -40.23 8.92 -0.65
CA ALA A 22 -39.61 7.75 -0.03
C ALA A 22 -38.68 8.14 1.14
N PHE A 23 -38.03 9.31 1.06
CA PHE A 23 -37.09 9.82 2.06
C PHE A 23 -37.54 11.16 2.66
N PRO A 24 -38.65 11.21 3.42
CA PRO A 24 -39.19 12.45 3.96
C PRO A 24 -38.25 13.13 4.99
N LYS A 25 -37.27 12.40 5.52
CA LYS A 25 -36.25 12.91 6.45
C LYS A 25 -34.90 13.20 5.76
N GLY A 26 -34.85 13.13 4.43
CA GLY A 26 -33.61 13.22 3.66
C GLY A 26 -32.92 11.87 3.48
N ASN A 27 -31.94 11.85 2.57
CA ASN A 27 -31.09 10.72 2.24
C ASN A 27 -29.76 11.26 1.71
N ASP A 28 -28.65 10.63 2.12
CA ASP A 28 -27.30 11.11 1.81
C ASP A 28 -27.04 11.25 0.29
N TYR A 29 -27.59 10.36 -0.53
CA TYR A 29 -27.44 10.40 -1.99
C TYR A 29 -28.31 11.47 -2.66
N LEU A 30 -29.47 11.77 -2.08
CA LEU A 30 -30.27 12.92 -2.52
C LEU A 30 -29.52 14.22 -2.22
N THR A 31 -29.02 14.39 -0.99
CA THR A 31 -28.18 15.54 -0.61
C THR A 31 -26.96 15.65 -1.52
N MET A 32 -26.27 14.54 -1.77
CA MET A 32 -25.10 14.52 -2.64
C MET A 32 -25.42 15.02 -4.05
N ARG A 33 -26.57 14.62 -4.61
CA ARG A 33 -27.00 15.07 -5.93
C ARG A 33 -27.40 16.54 -5.96
N ASP A 34 -28.19 16.97 -4.97
CA ASP A 34 -28.70 18.33 -4.89
C ASP A 34 -27.56 19.33 -4.65
N GLU A 35 -26.56 18.93 -3.84
CA GLU A 35 -25.42 19.77 -3.54
C GLU A 35 -24.35 19.70 -4.63
N LEU A 36 -23.94 18.51 -5.12
CA LEU A 36 -22.80 18.34 -6.04
C LEU A 36 -23.17 18.31 -7.52
N GLU A 37 -24.46 18.33 -7.87
CA GLU A 37 -24.97 18.17 -9.24
C GLU A 37 -24.39 16.91 -9.92
N MET A 38 -23.84 17.05 -11.13
CA MET A 38 -23.10 15.99 -11.80
C MET A 38 -21.64 15.94 -11.33
N ILE A 39 -21.31 14.83 -10.66
CA ILE A 39 -19.97 14.62 -10.12
C ILE A 39 -18.94 14.48 -11.26
N TYR A 40 -19.28 13.83 -12.37
CA TYR A 40 -18.41 13.74 -13.55
C TYR A 40 -19.17 14.07 -14.82
N THR A 41 -18.44 14.31 -15.91
CA THR A 41 -19.00 14.48 -17.26
C THR A 41 -18.43 13.43 -18.21
N ASP A 42 -19.18 13.03 -19.22
CA ASP A 42 -18.73 12.01 -20.18
C ASP A 42 -17.48 12.46 -20.96
N SER A 43 -17.33 13.77 -21.19
CA SER A 43 -16.16 14.36 -21.84
C SER A 43 -14.84 14.06 -21.11
N GLN A 44 -14.87 13.94 -19.78
CA GLN A 44 -13.66 13.60 -19.00
C GLN A 44 -13.14 12.19 -19.29
N PHE A 45 -14.00 11.31 -19.83
CA PHE A 45 -13.65 9.93 -20.15
C PHE A 45 -13.52 9.69 -21.66
N ALA A 46 -13.62 10.73 -22.50
CA ALA A 46 -13.68 10.59 -23.95
C ALA A 46 -12.48 9.81 -24.54
N SER A 47 -11.29 9.98 -23.96
CA SER A 47 -10.06 9.28 -24.37
C SER A 47 -10.11 7.77 -24.17
N LEU A 48 -11.04 7.24 -23.35
CA LEU A 48 -11.19 5.82 -23.06
C LEU A 48 -12.07 5.07 -24.06
N PHE A 49 -12.70 5.78 -25.00
CA PHE A 49 -13.67 5.22 -25.92
C PHE A 49 -13.28 5.48 -27.37
N SER A 50 -13.59 4.52 -28.24
CA SER A 50 -13.41 4.69 -29.68
C SER A 50 -14.35 5.76 -30.22
N GLN A 51 -13.95 6.47 -31.27
CA GLN A 51 -14.85 7.40 -31.97
C GLN A 51 -15.95 6.68 -32.78
N ARG A 52 -15.80 5.38 -33.06
CA ARG A 52 -16.74 4.56 -33.86
C ARG A 52 -17.09 3.24 -33.17
N GLY A 53 -18.34 2.79 -33.32
CA GLY A 53 -18.86 1.52 -32.79
C GLY A 53 -20.19 1.68 -32.03
N GLN A 54 -20.70 0.59 -31.45
CA GLN A 54 -21.94 0.61 -30.64
C GLN A 54 -21.88 1.61 -29.49
N SER A 55 -22.99 2.27 -29.17
CA SER A 55 -23.05 3.29 -28.12
C SER A 55 -22.70 2.70 -26.75
N ALA A 56 -21.75 3.33 -26.06
CA ALA A 56 -21.38 2.98 -24.70
C ALA A 56 -22.42 3.50 -23.70
N GLN A 57 -22.56 2.79 -22.57
CA GLN A 57 -23.18 3.38 -21.38
C GLN A 57 -22.39 4.62 -20.94
N SER A 58 -23.09 5.63 -20.43
CA SER A 58 -22.51 6.90 -20.01
C SER A 58 -21.38 6.70 -18.98
N PRO A 59 -20.11 7.03 -19.32
CA PRO A 59 -18.96 6.81 -18.45
C PRO A 59 -19.03 7.52 -17.10
N TRP A 60 -19.63 8.72 -17.03
CA TRP A 60 -19.79 9.43 -15.75
C TRP A 60 -20.67 8.63 -14.78
N LEU A 61 -21.73 8.02 -15.31
CA LEU A 61 -22.66 7.17 -14.55
C LEU A 61 -21.94 5.92 -14.05
N LEU A 62 -21.16 5.26 -14.91
CA LEU A 62 -20.37 4.09 -14.52
C LEU A 62 -19.32 4.42 -13.44
N ALA A 63 -18.67 5.59 -13.54
CA ALA A 63 -17.76 6.07 -12.49
C ALA A 63 -18.48 6.23 -11.15
N MET A 64 -19.66 6.85 -11.15
CA MET A 64 -20.43 7.05 -9.94
C MET A 64 -20.92 5.72 -9.34
N VAL A 65 -21.47 4.82 -10.16
CA VAL A 65 -21.90 3.49 -9.71
C VAL A 65 -20.74 2.68 -9.14
N THR A 66 -19.56 2.77 -9.76
CA THR A 66 -18.36 2.10 -9.24
C THR A 66 -17.95 2.67 -7.88
N ILE A 67 -18.06 3.97 -7.65
CA ILE A 67 -17.78 4.56 -6.33
C ILE A 67 -18.79 4.07 -5.28
N LEU A 68 -20.09 4.09 -5.60
CA LEU A 68 -21.15 3.61 -4.70
C LEU A 68 -21.01 2.13 -4.38
N GLN A 69 -20.57 1.33 -5.36
CA GLN A 69 -20.27 -0.08 -5.16
C GLN A 69 -19.23 -0.30 -4.06
N PHE A 70 -18.18 0.54 -4.01
CA PHE A 70 -17.19 0.47 -2.94
C PHE A 70 -17.69 1.11 -1.64
N ALA A 71 -18.48 2.20 -1.73
CA ALA A 71 -19.09 2.83 -0.56
C ALA A 71 -19.98 1.86 0.24
N GLU A 72 -20.74 1.02 -0.46
CA GLU A 72 -21.71 0.08 0.13
C GLU A 72 -21.25 -1.38 0.15
N GLY A 73 -20.03 -1.68 -0.31
CA GLY A 73 -19.51 -3.05 -0.28
C GLY A 73 -20.19 -4.03 -1.26
N LEU A 74 -20.78 -3.55 -2.34
CA LEU A 74 -21.58 -4.36 -3.28
C LEU A 74 -20.70 -5.13 -4.30
N SER A 75 -21.20 -6.28 -4.77
CA SER A 75 -20.70 -6.95 -5.99
C SER A 75 -21.16 -6.24 -7.26
N ASP A 76 -20.62 -6.60 -8.43
CA ASP A 76 -21.03 -5.96 -9.71
C ASP A 76 -22.51 -6.20 -9.99
N ARG A 77 -23.00 -7.41 -9.74
CA ARG A 77 -24.43 -7.77 -9.91
C ARG A 77 -25.32 -6.94 -8.99
N GLN A 78 -24.95 -6.85 -7.71
CA GLN A 78 -25.71 -6.05 -6.74
C GLN A 78 -25.71 -4.56 -7.08
N ALA A 79 -24.59 -4.02 -7.59
CA ALA A 79 -24.53 -2.62 -8.01
C ALA A 79 -25.42 -2.36 -9.24
N ALA A 80 -25.40 -3.23 -10.24
CA ALA A 80 -26.31 -3.14 -11.39
C ALA A 80 -27.79 -3.25 -10.97
N ASP A 81 -28.10 -4.19 -10.06
CA ASP A 81 -29.44 -4.33 -9.49
C ASP A 81 -29.86 -3.09 -8.67
N ALA A 82 -28.94 -2.47 -7.94
CA ALA A 82 -29.18 -1.24 -7.20
C ALA A 82 -29.54 -0.07 -8.14
N VAL A 83 -28.84 0.09 -9.26
CA VAL A 83 -29.19 1.09 -10.29
C VAL A 83 -30.63 0.90 -10.79
N ARG A 84 -31.02 -0.36 -11.05
CA ARG A 84 -32.36 -0.69 -11.56
C ARG A 84 -33.46 -0.50 -10.52
N SER A 85 -33.20 -0.83 -9.26
CA SER A 85 -34.27 -1.01 -8.25
C SER A 85 -34.35 0.08 -7.19
N ARG A 86 -33.28 0.84 -6.95
CA ARG A 86 -33.23 1.77 -5.83
C ARG A 86 -33.48 3.21 -6.25
N ILE A 87 -34.44 3.84 -5.57
CA ILE A 87 -34.88 5.19 -5.88
C ILE A 87 -33.84 6.27 -5.53
N ASP A 88 -33.06 6.09 -4.47
CA ASP A 88 -31.95 6.99 -4.12
C ASP A 88 -30.83 6.97 -5.17
N TRP A 89 -30.48 5.80 -5.69
CA TRP A 89 -29.49 5.66 -6.77
C TRP A 89 -30.02 6.26 -8.09
N LYS A 90 -31.28 5.99 -8.46
CA LYS A 90 -31.89 6.61 -9.65
C LYS A 90 -31.92 8.13 -9.55
N TYR A 91 -32.22 8.68 -8.37
CA TYR A 91 -32.18 10.12 -8.12
C TYR A 91 -30.76 10.68 -8.32
N LEU A 92 -29.77 10.07 -7.66
CA LEU A 92 -28.37 10.51 -7.74
C LEU A 92 -27.81 10.44 -9.17
N LEU A 93 -28.20 9.42 -9.93
CA LEU A 93 -27.76 9.22 -11.30
C LEU A 93 -28.63 9.97 -12.33
N GLY A 94 -29.68 10.68 -11.90
CA GLY A 94 -30.59 11.41 -12.78
C GLY A 94 -31.32 10.51 -13.79
N LEU A 95 -31.73 9.31 -13.35
CA LEU A 95 -32.39 8.30 -14.17
C LEU A 95 -33.92 8.32 -14.02
N ALA A 96 -34.62 7.92 -15.08
CA ALA A 96 -36.06 7.69 -15.04
C ALA A 96 -36.42 6.47 -14.17
N LEU A 97 -37.66 6.40 -13.69
CA LEU A 97 -38.14 5.28 -12.86
C LEU A 97 -38.13 3.97 -13.63
N GLU A 98 -38.50 4.01 -14.91
CA GLU A 98 -38.54 2.90 -15.85
C GLU A 98 -37.16 2.50 -16.41
N ASP A 99 -36.10 3.25 -16.11
CA ASP A 99 -34.75 2.93 -16.59
C ASP A 99 -34.31 1.53 -16.13
N ALA A 100 -33.98 0.66 -17.08
CA ALA A 100 -33.66 -0.75 -16.81
C ALA A 100 -32.25 -0.97 -16.25
N GLY A 101 -31.42 0.07 -16.18
CA GLY A 101 -30.01 -0.02 -15.82
C GLY A 101 -29.16 -0.60 -16.95
N PHE A 102 -28.14 -1.37 -16.58
CA PHE A 102 -27.20 -1.99 -17.52
C PHE A 102 -26.75 -3.37 -17.00
N ASP A 103 -26.17 -4.20 -17.88
CA ASP A 103 -25.60 -5.49 -17.47
C ASP A 103 -24.35 -5.31 -16.59
N PHE A 104 -24.24 -6.09 -15.52
CA PHE A 104 -23.16 -5.98 -14.54
C PHE A 104 -21.75 -6.10 -15.14
N SER A 105 -21.57 -6.79 -16.28
CA SER A 105 -20.27 -6.94 -16.95
C SER A 105 -19.65 -5.60 -17.37
N VAL A 106 -20.49 -4.59 -17.62
CA VAL A 106 -20.06 -3.25 -18.04
C VAL A 106 -19.17 -2.59 -16.98
N LEU A 107 -19.37 -2.89 -15.69
CA LEU A 107 -18.53 -2.36 -14.60
C LEU A 107 -17.10 -2.92 -14.65
N SER A 108 -16.93 -4.22 -14.93
CA SER A 108 -15.60 -4.80 -15.11
C SER A 108 -14.88 -4.18 -16.30
N GLU A 109 -15.56 -4.07 -17.45
CA GLU A 109 -14.97 -3.48 -18.66
C GLU A 109 -14.59 -2.00 -18.45
N PHE A 110 -15.42 -1.24 -17.73
CA PHE A 110 -15.13 0.15 -17.41
C PHE A 110 -13.89 0.30 -16.53
N ARG A 111 -13.74 -0.53 -15.49
CA ARG A 111 -12.55 -0.52 -14.64
C ARG A 111 -11.28 -0.93 -15.42
N ASP A 112 -11.38 -1.91 -16.31
CA ASP A 112 -10.25 -2.27 -17.18
C ASP A 112 -9.86 -1.12 -18.13
N ARG A 113 -10.84 -0.36 -18.65
CA ARG A 113 -10.58 0.86 -19.44
C ARG A 113 -9.90 1.96 -18.63
N LEU A 114 -10.36 2.21 -17.40
CA LEU A 114 -9.73 3.18 -16.50
C LEU A 114 -8.25 2.87 -16.30
N ILE A 115 -7.92 1.60 -16.08
CA ILE A 115 -6.55 1.13 -15.89
C ILE A 115 -5.73 1.25 -17.18
N ALA A 116 -6.26 0.76 -18.30
CA ALA A 116 -5.58 0.83 -19.59
C ALA A 116 -5.29 2.28 -20.00
N GLY A 117 -6.20 3.20 -19.68
CA GLY A 117 -6.07 4.63 -19.94
C GLY A 117 -5.33 5.41 -18.86
N LYS A 118 -4.90 4.80 -17.75
CA LYS A 118 -4.25 5.45 -16.60
C LYS A 118 -5.07 6.60 -15.99
N MET A 119 -6.39 6.43 -15.90
CA MET A 119 -7.34 7.45 -15.41
C MET A 119 -7.75 7.26 -13.94
N GLU A 120 -7.16 6.30 -13.24
CA GLU A 120 -7.52 5.98 -11.84
C GLU A 120 -7.34 7.21 -10.96
N GLN A 121 -6.16 7.83 -10.98
CA GLN A 121 -5.82 8.99 -10.16
C GLN A 121 -6.67 10.22 -10.52
N GLN A 122 -7.01 10.38 -11.80
CA GLN A 122 -7.82 11.50 -12.27
C GLN A 122 -9.24 11.51 -11.69
N LEU A 123 -9.80 10.35 -11.35
CA LEU A 123 -11.10 10.28 -10.68
C LEU A 123 -11.06 11.08 -9.37
N LEU A 124 -10.04 10.86 -8.53
CA LEU A 124 -9.88 11.59 -7.28
C LEU A 124 -9.54 13.06 -7.52
N ASP A 125 -8.63 13.34 -8.45
CA ASP A 125 -8.15 14.71 -8.68
C ASP A 125 -9.26 15.63 -9.17
N HIS A 126 -10.12 15.15 -10.08
CA HIS A 126 -11.31 15.88 -10.49
C HIS A 126 -12.25 16.21 -9.32
N ARG A 127 -12.29 15.39 -8.26
CA ARG A 127 -13.09 15.68 -7.05
C ARG A 127 -12.41 16.71 -6.16
N LEU A 128 -11.11 16.60 -5.98
CA LEU A 128 -10.35 17.55 -5.19
C LEU A 128 -10.42 18.97 -5.77
N ILE A 129 -10.40 19.11 -7.11
CA ILE A 129 -10.61 20.40 -7.79
C ILE A 129 -11.97 20.99 -7.41
N ARG A 130 -13.07 20.22 -7.51
CA ARG A 130 -14.41 20.71 -7.14
C ARG A 130 -14.53 21.06 -5.66
N PHE A 131 -13.92 20.29 -4.76
CA PHE A 131 -13.91 20.63 -3.33
C PHE A 131 -13.12 21.91 -3.05
N ARG A 132 -12.03 22.17 -3.80
CA ARG A 132 -11.28 23.42 -3.71
C ARG A 132 -12.11 24.61 -4.20
N GLU A 133 -12.79 24.49 -5.34
CA GLU A 133 -13.68 25.53 -5.87
C GLU A 133 -14.79 25.92 -4.88
N ARG A 134 -15.24 24.97 -4.05
CA ARG A 134 -16.22 25.19 -2.98
C ARG A 134 -15.63 25.64 -1.65
N GLY A 135 -14.31 25.89 -1.58
CA GLY A 135 -13.63 26.31 -0.35
C GLY A 135 -13.50 25.22 0.73
N LEU A 136 -13.81 23.97 0.41
CA LEU A 136 -13.76 22.82 1.33
C LEU A 136 -12.35 22.21 1.43
N LEU A 137 -11.46 22.62 0.54
CA LEU A 137 -10.08 22.17 0.46
C LEU A 137 -9.17 23.36 0.19
N LYS A 138 -8.11 23.52 0.99
CA LYS A 138 -7.11 24.59 0.82
C LYS A 138 -5.70 24.04 0.81
N ALA A 139 -4.81 24.69 0.05
CA ALA A 139 -3.38 24.45 0.15
C ALA A 139 -2.82 25.06 1.45
N ARG A 140 -1.62 24.63 1.84
CA ARG A 140 -0.88 25.16 3.01
C ARG A 140 -1.63 25.06 4.35
N GLY A 141 -2.59 24.13 4.44
CA GLY A 141 -3.23 23.72 5.68
C GLY A 141 -2.44 22.63 6.43
N LYS A 142 -3.15 21.82 7.20
CA LYS A 142 -2.60 20.66 7.92
C LYS A 142 -3.03 19.37 7.23
N GLN A 143 -2.07 18.48 6.98
CA GLN A 143 -2.37 17.13 6.48
C GLN A 143 -1.70 16.08 7.35
N ARG A 144 -2.23 14.85 7.30
CA ARG A 144 -1.66 13.70 7.97
C ARG A 144 -1.65 12.49 7.05
N THR A 145 -0.59 11.68 7.14
CA THR A 145 -0.46 10.43 6.38
C THR A 145 -0.26 9.25 7.30
N ASP A 146 -0.88 8.13 6.92
CA ASP A 146 -0.52 6.83 7.45
C ASP A 146 -0.70 5.71 6.45
N SER A 147 -0.11 4.55 6.72
CA SER A 147 -0.30 3.34 5.93
C SER A 147 -1.05 2.25 6.70
N THR A 148 -1.85 1.47 5.96
CA THR A 148 -2.48 0.25 6.46
C THR A 148 -2.18 -0.93 5.55
N HIS A 149 -2.15 -2.14 6.12
CA HIS A 149 -1.97 -3.37 5.35
C HIS A 149 -3.25 -3.77 4.61
N VAL A 150 -3.08 -4.33 3.41
CA VAL A 150 -4.15 -4.82 2.54
C VAL A 150 -3.83 -6.25 2.13
N GLN A 151 -4.74 -7.17 2.43
CA GLN A 151 -4.61 -8.58 2.05
C GLN A 151 -4.87 -8.75 0.55
N SER A 152 -4.04 -9.55 -0.12
CA SER A 152 -4.26 -9.87 -1.54
C SER A 152 -5.50 -10.76 -1.75
N ALA A 153 -6.00 -10.81 -2.99
CA ALA A 153 -7.17 -11.62 -3.36
C ALA A 153 -6.83 -13.11 -3.58
N ILE A 154 -5.85 -13.64 -2.85
CA ILE A 154 -5.34 -15.02 -3.00
C ILE A 154 -5.37 -15.79 -1.68
N ARG A 155 -5.20 -17.10 -1.78
CA ARG A 155 -4.96 -18.00 -0.63
C ARG A 155 -3.48 -17.95 -0.25
N ASN A 156 -3.19 -17.99 1.04
CA ASN A 156 -1.82 -18.21 1.53
C ASN A 156 -1.41 -19.67 1.26
N LEU A 157 -0.25 -19.85 0.65
CA LEU A 157 0.33 -21.15 0.32
C LEU A 157 1.54 -21.41 1.23
N ASN A 158 1.68 -22.63 1.75
CA ASN A 158 2.95 -23.07 2.30
C ASN A 158 3.97 -23.35 1.17
N ARG A 159 5.24 -23.63 1.49
CA ARG A 159 6.29 -23.83 0.46
C ARG A 159 6.00 -24.98 -0.51
N LEU A 160 5.44 -26.09 -0.04
CA LEU A 160 5.11 -27.23 -0.89
C LEU A 160 3.88 -26.94 -1.75
N GLU A 161 2.86 -26.29 -1.18
CA GLU A 161 1.72 -25.78 -1.94
C GLU A 161 2.14 -24.75 -2.99
N LEU A 162 3.12 -23.89 -2.70
CA LEU A 162 3.64 -22.89 -3.63
C LEU A 162 4.20 -23.55 -4.88
N VAL A 163 5.13 -24.51 -4.74
CA VAL A 163 5.73 -25.18 -5.91
C VAL A 163 4.70 -26.03 -6.67
N GLY A 164 3.80 -26.73 -5.97
CA GLY A 164 2.74 -27.53 -6.57
C GLY A 164 1.70 -26.69 -7.33
N GLU A 165 1.18 -25.63 -6.71
CA GLU A 165 0.26 -24.70 -7.37
C GLU A 165 0.91 -23.94 -8.51
N THR A 166 2.22 -23.69 -8.45
CA THR A 166 2.96 -23.04 -9.54
C THR A 166 3.01 -23.94 -10.78
N MET A 167 3.35 -25.22 -10.61
CA MET A 167 3.27 -26.20 -11.70
C MET A 167 1.86 -26.30 -12.25
N ARG A 168 0.87 -26.48 -11.36
CA ARG A 168 -0.53 -26.52 -11.74
C ARG A 168 -0.97 -25.27 -12.52
N HIS A 169 -0.55 -24.08 -12.09
CA HIS A 169 -0.91 -22.82 -12.74
C HIS A 169 -0.32 -22.72 -14.15
N ALA A 170 0.96 -23.07 -14.32
CA ALA A 170 1.61 -23.13 -15.62
C ALA A 170 0.91 -24.14 -16.55
N LEU A 171 0.66 -25.36 -16.08
CA LEU A 171 0.00 -26.41 -16.85
C LEU A 171 -1.42 -26.02 -17.27
N ASN A 172 -2.24 -25.44 -16.38
CA ASN A 172 -3.60 -25.00 -16.73
C ASN A 172 -3.58 -23.84 -17.74
N THR A 173 -2.63 -22.91 -17.61
CA THR A 173 -2.48 -21.79 -18.56
C THR A 173 -2.09 -22.31 -19.94
N LEU A 174 -1.15 -23.25 -20.02
CA LEU A 174 -0.75 -23.89 -21.27
C LEU A 174 -1.83 -24.81 -21.84
N ALA A 175 -2.66 -25.45 -21.01
CA ALA A 175 -3.77 -26.26 -21.48
C ALA A 175 -4.83 -25.43 -22.23
N VAL A 176 -5.03 -24.18 -21.83
CA VAL A 176 -5.95 -23.26 -22.53
C VAL A 176 -5.29 -22.66 -23.78
N SER A 177 -4.05 -22.20 -23.66
CA SER A 177 -3.38 -21.44 -24.72
C SER A 177 -2.68 -22.32 -25.77
N SER A 178 -2.27 -23.54 -25.42
CA SER A 178 -1.48 -24.45 -26.27
C SER A 178 -1.73 -25.94 -25.95
N PRO A 179 -2.99 -26.42 -26.01
CA PRO A 179 -3.38 -27.76 -25.58
C PRO A 179 -2.68 -28.90 -26.34
N VAL A 180 -2.49 -28.75 -27.65
CA VAL A 180 -1.89 -29.77 -28.51
C VAL A 180 -0.42 -29.99 -28.14
N TRP A 181 0.33 -28.90 -27.99
CA TRP A 181 1.72 -28.96 -27.57
C TRP A 181 1.83 -29.58 -26.17
N LEU A 182 1.03 -29.12 -25.22
CA LEU A 182 1.11 -29.61 -23.84
C LEU A 182 0.85 -31.13 -23.77
N LYS A 183 -0.21 -31.61 -24.45
CA LYS A 183 -0.56 -33.03 -24.48
C LYS A 183 0.53 -33.91 -25.10
N ALA A 184 1.30 -33.40 -26.05
CA ALA A 184 2.40 -34.14 -26.68
C ALA A 184 3.62 -34.32 -25.77
N HIS A 185 3.80 -33.46 -24.76
CA HIS A 185 4.98 -33.45 -23.90
C HIS A 185 4.71 -34.03 -22.50
N VAL A 186 3.56 -33.72 -21.89
CA VAL A 186 3.33 -34.09 -20.48
C VAL A 186 2.99 -35.58 -20.31
N PRO A 187 3.67 -36.29 -19.41
CA PRO A 187 3.34 -37.68 -19.05
C PRO A 187 1.95 -37.82 -18.42
N SER A 188 1.38 -39.03 -18.47
CA SER A 188 0.05 -39.32 -17.89
C SER A 188 -0.04 -39.07 -16.38
N GLU A 189 1.03 -39.37 -15.65
CA GLU A 189 1.09 -39.21 -14.20
C GLU A 189 1.01 -37.74 -13.75
N TRP A 190 1.32 -36.78 -14.62
CA TRP A 190 1.18 -35.36 -14.31
C TRP A 190 -0.29 -34.94 -14.19
N TYR A 191 -1.21 -35.59 -14.89
CA TYR A 191 -2.64 -35.28 -14.77
C TYR A 191 -3.18 -35.67 -13.39
N GLU A 192 -2.73 -36.80 -12.84
CA GLU A 192 -3.08 -37.22 -11.47
C GLU A 192 -2.43 -36.32 -10.42
N ARG A 193 -1.17 -35.91 -10.64
CA ARG A 193 -0.40 -35.10 -9.69
C ARG A 193 -0.84 -33.62 -9.65
N TYR A 194 -1.05 -32.99 -10.80
CA TYR A 194 -1.30 -31.55 -10.93
C TYR A 194 -2.73 -31.18 -11.35
N GLY A 195 -3.52 -32.16 -11.81
CA GLY A 195 -4.95 -31.97 -12.12
C GLY A 195 -5.80 -31.59 -10.90
N PRO A 196 -5.55 -32.15 -9.70
CA PRO A 196 -6.13 -31.68 -8.45
C PRO A 196 -5.48 -30.38 -7.95
N ARG A 197 -6.16 -29.65 -7.06
CA ARG A 197 -5.54 -28.53 -6.32
C ARG A 197 -4.59 -29.07 -5.24
N PHE A 198 -3.46 -28.40 -5.04
CA PHE A 198 -2.56 -28.61 -3.91
C PHE A 198 -3.12 -27.88 -2.71
N GLU A 199 -3.55 -28.67 -1.72
CA GLU A 199 -4.14 -28.19 -0.47
C GLU A 199 -3.60 -29.06 0.67
N GLN A 200 -3.34 -28.47 1.84
CA GLN A 200 -2.76 -29.16 3.00
C GLN A 200 -3.40 -30.53 3.31
N SER A 201 -4.72 -30.66 3.16
CA SER A 201 -5.47 -31.89 3.42
C SER A 201 -5.14 -33.05 2.46
N ARG A 202 -4.54 -32.75 1.31
CA ARG A 202 -4.18 -33.70 0.25
C ARG A 202 -2.67 -33.99 0.22
N LEU A 203 -1.88 -33.27 1.01
CA LEU A 203 -0.44 -33.49 1.08
C LEU A 203 -0.13 -34.73 1.93
N PRO A 204 0.98 -35.44 1.63
CA PRO A 204 1.43 -36.54 2.47
C PRO A 204 1.57 -36.12 3.94
N GLN A 205 1.32 -37.05 4.85
CA GLN A 205 1.44 -36.76 6.29
C GLN A 205 2.87 -36.81 6.79
N LYS A 206 3.71 -37.67 6.20
CA LYS A 206 5.11 -37.84 6.62
C LYS A 206 6.03 -36.83 5.95
N GLU A 207 6.98 -36.30 6.70
CA GLU A 207 7.94 -35.30 6.21
C GLU A 207 8.77 -35.82 5.03
N MET A 208 9.30 -37.04 5.13
CA MET A 208 10.06 -37.66 4.04
C MET A 208 9.25 -37.78 2.73
N GLU A 209 7.95 -38.07 2.82
CA GLU A 209 7.08 -38.15 1.65
C GLU A 209 6.82 -36.76 1.05
N ARG A 210 6.80 -35.70 1.87
CA ARG A 210 6.69 -34.31 1.42
C ARG A 210 7.96 -33.83 0.73
N GLU A 211 9.12 -34.16 1.27
CA GLU A 211 10.42 -33.85 0.65
C GLU A 211 10.56 -34.55 -0.70
N ASN A 212 10.22 -35.83 -0.77
CA ASN A 212 10.22 -36.58 -2.04
C ASN A 212 9.25 -35.97 -3.06
N LEU A 213 8.05 -35.58 -2.63
CA LEU A 213 7.10 -34.88 -3.50
C LEU A 213 7.64 -33.52 -3.97
N ALA A 214 8.28 -32.75 -3.09
CA ALA A 214 8.89 -31.47 -3.44
C ALA A 214 9.99 -31.62 -4.49
N LEU A 215 10.83 -32.65 -4.38
CA LEU A 215 11.87 -32.96 -5.34
C LEU A 215 11.28 -33.42 -6.69
N GLN A 216 10.27 -34.30 -6.67
CA GLN A 216 9.57 -34.71 -7.89
C GLN A 216 8.96 -33.50 -8.62
N ILE A 217 8.31 -32.60 -7.87
CA ILE A 217 7.75 -31.37 -8.45
C ILE A 217 8.86 -30.52 -9.06
N GLY A 218 9.97 -30.34 -8.35
CA GLY A 218 11.14 -29.63 -8.86
C GLY A 218 11.63 -30.18 -10.20
N GLN A 219 11.80 -31.51 -10.30
CA GLN A 219 12.21 -32.20 -11.52
C GLN A 219 11.22 -31.99 -12.65
N ASP A 220 9.92 -32.15 -12.39
CA ASP A 220 8.87 -31.95 -13.37
C ASP A 220 8.88 -30.50 -13.91
N GLY A 221 9.00 -29.51 -13.03
CA GLY A 221 9.05 -28.11 -13.46
C GLY A 221 10.31 -27.75 -14.24
N ARG A 222 11.46 -28.35 -13.88
CA ARG A 222 12.67 -28.24 -14.70
C ARG A 222 12.43 -28.82 -16.10
N GLN A 223 11.80 -29.99 -16.18
CA GLN A 223 11.52 -30.64 -17.45
C GLN A 223 10.56 -29.81 -18.32
N LEU A 224 9.50 -29.26 -17.73
CA LEU A 224 8.59 -28.35 -18.44
C LEU A 224 9.31 -27.12 -18.97
N MET A 225 10.24 -26.54 -18.20
CA MET A 225 11.05 -25.42 -18.65
C MET A 225 12.01 -25.81 -19.78
N LEU A 226 12.64 -26.98 -19.73
CA LEU A 226 13.48 -27.45 -20.84
C LEU A 226 12.68 -27.53 -22.14
N TRP A 227 11.51 -28.19 -22.13
CA TRP A 227 10.64 -28.25 -23.29
C TRP A 227 10.15 -26.88 -23.75
N ALA A 228 9.79 -25.99 -22.83
CA ALA A 228 9.30 -24.66 -23.17
C ALA A 228 10.36 -23.78 -23.86
N TYR A 229 11.65 -24.02 -23.60
CA TYR A 229 12.78 -23.24 -24.12
C TYR A 229 13.56 -23.94 -25.23
N GLU A 230 13.13 -25.12 -25.68
CA GLU A 230 13.65 -25.76 -26.89
C GLU A 230 13.47 -24.87 -28.12
N THR A 231 14.42 -24.93 -29.06
CA THR A 231 14.40 -24.11 -30.28
C THR A 231 13.13 -24.30 -31.11
N GLU A 232 12.61 -25.53 -31.15
CA GLU A 232 11.41 -25.90 -31.90
C GLU A 232 10.10 -25.63 -31.14
N ALA A 233 10.18 -25.22 -29.86
CA ALA A 233 8.99 -24.93 -29.07
C ALA A 233 8.30 -23.65 -29.57
N PRO A 234 6.95 -23.63 -29.66
CA PRO A 234 6.23 -22.43 -30.07
C PRO A 234 6.56 -21.25 -29.15
N GLU A 235 6.87 -20.10 -29.75
CA GLU A 235 7.31 -18.92 -28.99
C GLU A 235 6.30 -18.48 -27.92
N MET A 236 5.01 -18.72 -28.15
CA MET A 236 3.95 -18.40 -27.18
C MET A 236 4.06 -19.19 -25.87
N ILE A 237 4.70 -20.37 -25.86
CA ILE A 237 4.93 -21.17 -24.65
C ILE A 237 5.93 -20.46 -23.75
N ARG A 238 7.13 -20.16 -24.27
CA ARG A 238 8.18 -19.46 -23.50
C ARG A 238 7.76 -18.06 -23.06
N LYS A 239 6.92 -17.38 -23.84
CA LYS A 239 6.41 -16.04 -23.52
C LYS A 239 5.18 -16.05 -22.60
N ALA A 240 4.65 -17.23 -22.23
CA ALA A 240 3.50 -17.30 -21.34
C ALA A 240 3.87 -16.78 -19.93
N PRO A 241 3.13 -15.81 -19.35
CA PRO A 241 3.44 -15.27 -18.02
C PRO A 241 3.51 -16.33 -16.91
N ALA A 242 2.70 -17.39 -17.02
CA ALA A 242 2.73 -18.50 -16.07
C ALA A 242 4.03 -19.32 -16.14
N VAL A 243 4.66 -19.44 -17.32
CA VAL A 243 5.96 -20.12 -17.50
C VAL A 243 7.09 -19.26 -16.95
N GLU A 244 7.04 -17.95 -17.15
CA GLU A 244 7.99 -17.03 -16.52
C GLU A 244 7.86 -17.03 -14.98
N THR A 245 6.62 -17.05 -14.47
CA THR A 245 6.35 -17.17 -13.02
C THR A 245 6.89 -18.49 -12.46
N LEU A 246 6.70 -19.60 -13.18
CA LEU A 246 7.32 -20.89 -12.88
C LEU A 246 8.84 -20.76 -12.78
N ARG A 247 9.48 -20.17 -13.79
CA ARG A 247 10.93 -19.96 -13.82
C ARG A 247 11.43 -19.17 -12.62
N CYS A 248 10.80 -18.04 -12.31
CA CYS A 248 11.17 -17.21 -11.16
C CYS A 248 11.04 -17.97 -9.85
N ILE A 249 9.94 -18.68 -9.61
CA ILE A 249 9.73 -19.48 -8.40
C ILE A 249 10.74 -20.63 -8.35
N TRP A 250 11.08 -21.25 -9.48
CA TRP A 250 12.06 -22.34 -9.51
C TRP A 250 13.44 -21.89 -9.06
N VAL A 251 13.91 -20.73 -9.55
CA VAL A 251 15.18 -20.14 -9.12
C VAL A 251 15.17 -19.80 -7.62
N GLN A 252 14.01 -19.47 -7.05
CA GLN A 252 13.87 -19.16 -5.62
C GLN A 252 13.76 -20.39 -4.72
N GLN A 253 13.22 -21.49 -5.23
CA GLN A 253 12.91 -22.69 -4.44
C GLN A 253 13.87 -23.85 -4.68
N TYR A 254 14.59 -23.88 -5.80
CA TYR A 254 15.47 -24.98 -6.17
C TYR A 254 16.83 -24.51 -6.66
N TYR A 255 17.84 -25.35 -6.50
CA TYR A 255 19.16 -25.19 -7.13
C TYR A 255 19.59 -26.48 -7.80
N ILE A 256 20.52 -26.37 -8.75
CA ILE A 256 21.05 -27.52 -9.50
C ILE A 256 22.50 -27.71 -9.10
N GLN A 257 22.86 -28.96 -8.80
CA GLN A 257 24.23 -29.38 -8.58
C GLN A 257 24.41 -30.76 -9.22
N ASP A 258 25.43 -30.91 -10.07
CA ASP A 258 25.73 -32.17 -10.77
C ASP A 258 24.53 -32.76 -11.52
N GLU A 259 23.80 -31.91 -12.26
CA GLU A 259 22.53 -32.21 -12.97
C GLU A 259 21.34 -32.63 -12.08
N ALA A 260 21.55 -32.82 -10.78
CA ALA A 260 20.49 -33.11 -9.82
C ALA A 260 19.88 -31.81 -9.28
N ILE A 261 18.56 -31.83 -9.10
CA ILE A 261 17.81 -30.72 -8.50
C ILE A 261 17.66 -30.92 -6.99
N PHE A 262 17.90 -29.85 -6.25
CA PHE A 262 17.80 -29.83 -4.80
C PHE A 262 16.82 -28.75 -4.37
N TRP A 263 16.05 -29.04 -3.32
CA TRP A 263 15.13 -28.08 -2.72
C TRP A 263 15.87 -27.17 -1.75
N VAL A 264 15.73 -25.85 -1.92
CA VAL A 264 16.42 -24.85 -1.11
C VAL A 264 15.98 -24.99 0.37
N PRO A 265 16.92 -25.05 1.33
CA PRO A 265 16.62 -25.03 2.75
C PRO A 265 15.83 -23.77 3.17
N SER A 266 14.94 -23.90 4.16
CA SER A 266 14.04 -22.80 4.55
C SER A 266 14.75 -21.51 5.01
N ASP A 267 15.94 -21.64 5.58
CA ASP A 267 16.81 -20.55 6.03
C ASP A 267 17.60 -19.87 4.90
N ASN A 268 17.59 -20.45 3.69
CA ASN A 268 18.23 -19.93 2.49
C ASN A 268 17.23 -19.42 1.44
N THR A 269 16.02 -19.09 1.86
CA THR A 269 14.99 -18.50 0.98
C THR A 269 15.28 -17.03 0.68
N PRO A 270 14.87 -16.50 -0.50
CA PRO A 270 15.09 -15.10 -0.85
C PRO A 270 14.43 -14.15 0.17
N PRO A 271 14.96 -12.92 0.31
CA PRO A 271 14.33 -11.92 1.16
C PRO A 271 12.88 -11.65 0.73
N ALA A 272 12.03 -11.30 1.68
CA ALA A 272 10.58 -11.14 1.46
C ALA A 272 10.23 -10.14 0.34
N GLU A 273 11.11 -9.19 0.03
CA GLU A 273 10.96 -8.21 -1.05
C GLU A 273 11.07 -8.83 -2.46
N LEU A 274 11.82 -9.94 -2.59
CA LEU A 274 12.01 -10.69 -3.83
C LEU A 274 11.17 -11.96 -3.88
N ALA A 275 10.82 -12.54 -2.72
CA ALA A 275 10.11 -13.81 -2.62
C ALA A 275 8.70 -13.74 -3.23
N ILE A 276 8.43 -14.59 -4.22
CA ILE A 276 7.08 -14.80 -4.76
C ILE A 276 6.36 -15.81 -3.89
N GLN A 277 5.19 -15.42 -3.37
CA GLN A 277 4.41 -16.21 -2.40
C GLN A 277 3.22 -16.94 -3.03
N SER A 278 2.89 -16.62 -4.28
CA SER A 278 1.82 -17.28 -5.02
C SER A 278 2.01 -17.09 -6.52
N PRO A 279 1.75 -18.12 -7.35
CA PRO A 279 1.75 -17.96 -8.80
C PRO A 279 0.54 -17.14 -9.29
N TYR A 280 -0.49 -16.99 -8.47
CA TYR A 280 -1.74 -16.31 -8.83
C TYR A 280 -1.69 -14.80 -8.60
N ASP A 281 -0.81 -14.31 -7.73
CA ASP A 281 -0.47 -12.89 -7.60
C ASP A 281 1.04 -12.75 -7.33
N PRO A 282 1.86 -12.71 -8.40
CA PRO A 282 3.32 -12.63 -8.27
C PRO A 282 3.83 -11.29 -7.70
N GLU A 283 2.99 -10.26 -7.60
CA GLU A 283 3.33 -8.94 -7.07
C GLU A 283 3.09 -8.84 -5.56
N ALA A 284 2.17 -9.62 -5.01
CA ALA A 284 1.91 -9.66 -3.57
C ALA A 284 3.16 -10.06 -2.78
N ARG A 285 3.44 -9.34 -1.68
CA ARG A 285 4.59 -9.61 -0.81
C ARG A 285 4.14 -9.98 0.59
N PHE A 286 4.92 -10.83 1.24
CA PHE A 286 4.71 -11.16 2.65
C PHE A 286 5.37 -10.11 3.53
N SER A 287 4.72 -9.72 4.61
CA SER A 287 5.28 -8.78 5.58
C SER A 287 4.78 -9.03 6.98
N ILE A 288 5.62 -8.68 7.95
CA ILE A 288 5.35 -8.76 9.38
C ILE A 288 5.51 -7.36 9.96
N LYS A 289 4.49 -6.91 10.71
CA LYS A 289 4.54 -5.69 11.52
C LYS A 289 4.08 -6.05 12.92
N ARG A 290 5.03 -6.08 13.86
CA ARG A 290 4.83 -6.58 15.24
C ARG A 290 4.39 -8.06 15.20
N GLN A 291 3.19 -8.38 15.67
CA GLN A 291 2.61 -9.73 15.63
C GLN A 291 1.64 -9.93 14.46
N THR A 292 1.45 -8.92 13.61
CA THR A 292 0.55 -9.01 12.45
C THR A 292 1.33 -9.41 11.22
N GLU A 293 0.93 -10.53 10.62
CA GLU A 293 1.46 -11.04 9.37
C GLU A 293 0.41 -10.87 8.27
N TRP A 294 0.84 -10.51 7.06
CA TRP A 294 -0.04 -10.47 5.91
C TRP A 294 0.72 -10.72 4.61
N LEU A 295 -0.02 -11.22 3.62
CA LEU A 295 0.39 -11.32 2.23
C LEU A 295 -0.44 -10.30 1.43
N GLY A 296 0.23 -9.38 0.73
CA GLY A 296 -0.43 -8.41 -0.14
C GLY A 296 0.31 -7.10 -0.25
N TYR A 297 -0.41 -6.01 0.03
CA TYR A 297 -0.04 -4.64 -0.30
C TYR A 297 -0.15 -3.73 0.92
N LYS A 298 0.18 -2.45 0.73
CA LYS A 298 -0.10 -1.35 1.65
C LYS A 298 -0.88 -0.26 0.93
N ALA A 299 -1.80 0.38 1.65
CA ALA A 299 -2.46 1.61 1.24
C ALA A 299 -1.95 2.76 2.12
N HIS A 300 -1.37 3.78 1.49
CA HIS A 300 -0.97 5.03 2.13
C HIS A 300 -2.07 6.06 1.86
N LEU A 301 -2.66 6.62 2.90
CA LEU A 301 -3.72 7.62 2.79
C LEU A 301 -3.21 8.93 3.37
N THR A 302 -3.36 10.02 2.63
CA THR A 302 -3.10 11.37 3.10
C THR A 302 -4.40 12.15 3.12
N GLU A 303 -4.69 12.82 4.22
CA GLU A 303 -5.89 13.62 4.37
C GLU A 303 -5.64 14.96 5.07
N THR A 304 -6.51 15.92 4.81
CA THR A 304 -6.59 17.18 5.56
C THR A 304 -7.06 16.95 6.99
N CYS A 305 -6.57 17.79 7.91
CA CYS A 305 -6.93 17.72 9.33
C CYS A 305 -7.08 19.11 9.99
N ASP A 306 -7.39 20.11 9.17
CA ASP A 306 -7.80 21.43 9.63
C ASP A 306 -9.18 21.38 10.32
N GLU A 307 -9.32 22.09 11.44
CA GLU A 307 -10.52 22.00 12.29
C GLU A 307 -11.79 22.46 11.56
N ASP A 308 -11.66 23.40 10.64
CA ASP A 308 -12.71 24.04 9.85
C ASP A 308 -13.02 23.35 8.51
N GLN A 309 -12.57 22.10 8.29
CA GLN A 309 -12.75 21.40 7.01
C GLN A 309 -13.25 19.94 7.15
N PRO A 310 -13.86 19.35 6.12
CA PRO A 310 -14.41 17.98 6.17
C PRO A 310 -13.38 16.83 6.29
N HIS A 311 -12.09 17.13 6.45
CA HIS A 311 -10.99 16.16 6.49
C HIS A 311 -10.98 15.24 5.26
N LEU A 312 -10.82 15.81 4.06
CA LEU A 312 -10.80 15.07 2.80
C LEU A 312 -9.45 14.37 2.59
N ILE A 313 -9.49 13.15 2.06
CA ILE A 313 -8.34 12.41 1.54
C ILE A 313 -7.88 13.09 0.25
N THR A 314 -6.64 13.58 0.23
CA THR A 314 -6.01 14.33 -0.86
C THR A 314 -5.09 13.47 -1.74
N HIS A 315 -4.58 12.38 -1.18
CA HIS A 315 -3.69 11.48 -1.90
C HIS A 315 -3.79 10.04 -1.39
N VAL A 316 -3.62 9.10 -2.32
CA VAL A 316 -3.61 7.66 -2.10
C VAL A 316 -2.42 7.08 -2.84
N ALA A 317 -1.61 6.28 -2.16
CA ALA A 317 -0.60 5.45 -2.81
C ALA A 317 -0.80 3.98 -2.44
N THR A 318 -0.51 3.09 -3.38
CA THR A 318 -0.54 1.64 -3.17
C THR A 318 0.84 1.09 -3.44
N THR A 319 1.39 0.33 -2.50
CA THR A 319 2.73 -0.27 -2.61
C THR A 319 2.69 -1.75 -2.29
N VAL A 320 3.67 -2.51 -2.75
CA VAL A 320 3.91 -3.86 -2.20
C VAL A 320 4.25 -3.74 -0.72
N SER A 321 3.89 -4.75 0.07
CA SER A 321 3.94 -4.64 1.53
C SER A 321 5.35 -4.42 2.13
N THR A 322 6.40 -4.75 1.38
CA THR A 322 7.80 -4.63 1.81
C THR A 322 8.37 -3.22 1.67
N VAL A 323 7.71 -2.33 0.92
CA VAL A 323 8.11 -0.91 0.83
C VAL A 323 8.00 -0.28 2.21
N GLN A 324 9.08 0.37 2.64
CA GLN A 324 9.13 1.04 3.94
C GLN A 324 8.44 2.40 3.86
N ASP A 325 7.73 2.77 4.92
CA ASP A 325 6.93 4.01 4.96
C ASP A 325 7.81 5.27 4.74
N GLU A 326 9.05 5.27 5.22
CA GLU A 326 10.03 6.36 5.03
C GLU A 326 10.33 6.67 3.55
N GLN A 327 10.23 5.66 2.67
CA GLN A 327 10.48 5.83 1.24
C GLN A 327 9.35 6.59 0.55
N MET A 328 8.18 6.68 1.19
CA MET A 328 6.99 7.29 0.60
C MET A 328 6.88 8.78 0.89
N THR A 329 7.51 9.32 1.92
CA THR A 329 7.31 10.73 2.31
C THR A 329 7.66 11.71 1.18
N ALA A 330 8.82 11.53 0.54
CA ALA A 330 9.26 12.38 -0.57
C ALA A 330 8.34 12.24 -1.80
N ALA A 331 7.94 11.02 -2.13
CA ALA A 331 7.01 10.77 -3.25
C ALA A 331 5.64 11.40 -2.99
N ILE A 332 5.14 11.33 -1.75
CA ILE A 332 3.88 11.96 -1.35
C ILE A 332 3.98 13.48 -1.44
N HIS A 333 5.08 14.09 -0.97
CA HIS A 333 5.25 15.54 -1.07
C HIS A 333 5.31 16.00 -2.53
N GLN A 334 6.02 15.28 -3.40
CA GLN A 334 6.04 15.61 -4.83
C GLN A 334 4.64 15.56 -5.45
N VAL A 335 3.87 14.49 -5.19
CA VAL A 335 2.51 14.39 -5.75
C VAL A 335 1.56 15.45 -5.18
N LEU A 336 1.74 15.85 -3.92
CA LEU A 336 0.97 16.96 -3.34
C LEU A 336 1.37 18.32 -3.95
N GLU A 337 2.64 18.51 -4.33
CA GLU A 337 3.10 19.67 -5.10
C GLU A 337 2.46 19.70 -6.48
N ASP A 338 2.51 18.60 -7.21
CA ASP A 338 1.93 18.48 -8.56
C ASP A 338 0.42 18.77 -8.58
N LYS A 339 -0.25 18.64 -7.43
CA LYS A 339 -1.68 18.91 -7.25
C LYS A 339 -1.98 20.29 -6.65
N ASP A 340 -0.97 21.11 -6.35
CA ASP A 340 -1.10 22.35 -5.58
C ASP A 340 -1.79 22.13 -4.20
N LEU A 341 -1.48 21.02 -3.54
CA LEU A 341 -2.06 20.60 -2.26
C LEU A 341 -0.99 20.39 -1.17
N LEU A 342 0.19 20.99 -1.30
CA LEU A 342 1.20 20.94 -0.24
C LEU A 342 0.64 21.46 1.08
N PRO A 343 0.76 20.72 2.20
CA PRO A 343 0.44 21.26 3.51
C PRO A 343 1.51 22.27 3.95
N LYS A 344 1.19 23.08 4.95
CA LYS A 344 2.19 23.82 5.74
C LYS A 344 2.77 22.90 6.81
N GLU A 345 1.92 22.11 7.45
CA GLU A 345 2.29 21.14 8.48
C GLU A 345 1.84 19.73 8.06
N HIS A 346 2.77 18.77 8.05
CA HIS A 346 2.49 17.40 7.68
C HIS A 346 2.75 16.45 8.87
N LEU A 347 1.68 15.92 9.44
CA LEU A 347 1.73 15.00 10.58
C LEU A 347 1.97 13.56 10.10
N LEU A 348 3.07 12.96 10.54
CA LEU A 348 3.55 11.67 10.05
C LEU A 348 3.88 10.72 11.20
N ASP A 349 3.65 9.41 11.03
CA ASP A 349 4.13 8.42 12.01
C ASP A 349 5.66 8.36 12.03
N ARG A 350 6.21 7.82 13.12
CA ARG A 350 7.64 7.49 13.24
C ARG A 350 8.21 6.75 12.04
N GLY A 351 7.41 5.89 11.40
CA GLY A 351 7.83 5.13 10.22
C GLY A 351 8.25 6.01 9.02
N TYR A 352 7.73 7.24 8.93
CA TYR A 352 7.90 8.16 7.80
C TYR A 352 8.96 9.24 8.01
N VAL A 353 9.48 9.40 9.24
CA VAL A 353 10.32 10.55 9.61
C VAL A 353 11.75 10.14 9.87
N ASP A 354 12.66 10.76 9.11
CA ASP A 354 14.10 10.77 9.37
C ASP A 354 14.69 12.18 9.16
N THR A 355 15.99 12.35 9.38
CA THR A 355 16.65 13.66 9.22
C THR A 355 16.64 14.16 7.78
N LYS A 356 16.69 13.26 6.79
CA LYS A 356 16.70 13.64 5.37
C LYS A 356 15.32 14.16 4.97
N VAL A 357 14.26 13.48 5.41
CA VAL A 357 12.87 13.91 5.25
C VAL A 357 12.66 15.29 5.86
N LEU A 358 13.12 15.55 7.10
CA LEU A 358 12.97 16.86 7.72
C LEU A 358 13.61 18.00 6.91
N ILE A 359 14.81 17.76 6.36
CA ILE A 359 15.55 18.73 5.56
C ILE A 359 14.87 18.91 4.19
N ASP A 360 14.73 17.83 3.43
CA ASP A 360 14.21 17.84 2.06
C ASP A 360 12.77 18.42 2.02
N SER A 361 11.93 18.09 3.00
CA SER A 361 10.55 18.61 3.09
C SER A 361 10.51 20.13 3.30
N ARG A 362 11.40 20.64 4.16
CA ARG A 362 11.46 22.08 4.48
C ARG A 362 12.07 22.88 3.34
N GLU A 363 13.19 22.41 2.79
CA GLU A 363 13.96 23.16 1.80
C GLU A 363 13.33 23.12 0.40
N ARG A 364 12.79 21.97 -0.02
CA ARG A 364 12.21 21.85 -1.35
C ARG A 364 10.75 22.28 -1.41
N HIS A 365 9.97 21.90 -0.40
CA HIS A 365 8.51 22.06 -0.44
C HIS A 365 7.97 23.07 0.57
N GLY A 366 8.80 23.60 1.48
CA GLY A 366 8.35 24.48 2.56
C GLY A 366 7.38 23.80 3.55
N ILE A 367 7.50 22.47 3.70
CA ILE A 367 6.66 21.68 4.62
C ILE A 367 7.36 21.54 5.97
N GLU A 368 6.62 21.84 7.03
CA GLU A 368 7.00 21.45 8.38
C GLU A 368 6.51 20.03 8.69
N VAL A 369 7.43 19.08 8.82
CA VAL A 369 7.08 17.71 9.21
C VAL A 369 6.94 17.62 10.73
N ILE A 370 5.79 17.12 11.17
CA ILE A 370 5.43 16.91 12.57
C ILE A 370 5.33 15.41 12.83
N GLY A 371 6.41 14.81 13.31
CA GLY A 371 6.40 13.40 13.70
C GLY A 371 7.64 13.03 14.51
N PRO A 372 7.54 11.99 15.36
CA PRO A 372 8.66 11.51 16.14
C PRO A 372 9.73 10.91 15.21
N ILE A 373 11.00 11.17 15.48
CA ILE A 373 12.08 10.53 14.73
C ILE A 373 12.28 9.09 15.23
N LYS A 374 12.67 8.18 14.33
CA LYS A 374 13.09 6.82 14.71
C LYS A 374 14.13 6.86 15.84
N VAL A 375 13.85 6.11 16.91
CA VAL A 375 14.78 5.90 18.02
C VAL A 375 15.96 5.07 17.52
N ASP A 376 17.15 5.30 18.07
CA ASP A 376 18.31 4.47 17.79
C ASP A 376 18.04 3.02 18.26
N THR A 377 17.98 2.09 17.32
CA THR A 377 17.69 0.66 17.58
C THR A 377 18.95 -0.16 17.84
N THR A 378 20.12 0.48 17.96
CA THR A 378 21.35 -0.25 18.33
C THR A 378 21.21 -0.88 19.71
N TRP A 379 21.81 -2.05 19.89
CA TRP A 379 21.72 -2.77 21.17
C TRP A 379 22.25 -1.95 22.35
N GLN A 380 23.20 -1.02 22.10
CA GLN A 380 23.71 -0.10 23.12
C GLN A 380 22.67 0.93 23.55
N ALA A 381 21.87 1.45 22.62
CA ALA A 381 20.74 2.32 22.94
C ALA A 381 19.61 1.56 23.63
N GLN A 382 19.36 0.31 23.23
CA GLN A 382 18.34 -0.55 23.84
C GLN A 382 18.70 -1.04 25.24
N ALA A 383 19.99 -1.20 25.55
CA ALA A 383 20.45 -1.68 26.85
C ALA A 383 20.21 -0.66 27.98
N GLY A 384 19.99 0.62 27.67
CA GLY A 384 19.74 1.67 28.68
C GLY A 384 20.92 1.94 29.61
N LYS A 385 22.13 1.49 29.24
CA LYS A 385 23.34 1.56 30.09
C LYS A 385 24.17 2.84 29.91
N GLY A 386 23.70 3.81 29.11
CA GLY A 386 24.39 5.09 28.91
C GLY A 386 25.65 5.02 28.03
N PHE A 387 25.63 4.17 27.00
CA PHE A 387 26.74 4.02 26.04
C PHE A 387 26.29 4.08 24.56
N ASP A 388 25.12 4.66 24.31
CA ASP A 388 24.72 5.10 22.98
C ASP A 388 25.46 6.39 22.59
N VAL A 389 25.32 6.82 21.33
CA VAL A 389 26.05 7.98 20.80
C VAL A 389 25.79 9.26 21.61
N SER A 390 24.61 9.42 22.21
CA SER A 390 24.27 10.63 22.98
C SER A 390 25.12 10.82 24.24
N CYS A 391 25.73 9.75 24.75
CA CYS A 391 26.61 9.81 25.92
C CYS A 391 28.06 10.17 25.58
N PHE A 392 28.39 10.35 24.30
CA PHE A 392 29.71 10.78 23.85
C PHE A 392 29.72 12.28 23.54
N THR A 393 30.78 12.98 23.96
CA THR A 393 30.98 14.37 23.59
C THR A 393 31.66 14.44 22.23
N ILE A 394 31.00 15.07 21.26
CA ILE A 394 31.52 15.24 19.91
C ILE A 394 32.10 16.65 19.79
N ASP A 395 33.41 16.74 19.53
CA ASP A 395 34.11 17.96 19.18
C ASP A 395 34.26 17.99 17.65
N TRP A 396 33.38 18.76 17.01
CA TRP A 396 33.31 18.86 15.55
C TRP A 396 34.50 19.62 14.96
N GLU A 397 35.03 20.62 15.67
CA GLU A 397 36.16 21.43 15.19
C GLU A 397 37.46 20.62 15.19
N ARG A 398 37.69 19.85 16.25
CA ARG A 398 38.87 18.99 16.35
C ARG A 398 38.66 17.61 15.70
N GLN A 399 37.45 17.33 15.21
CA GLN A 399 37.06 16.03 14.66
C GLN A 399 37.38 14.88 15.63
N LYS A 400 37.03 15.07 16.90
CA LYS A 400 37.28 14.12 17.98
C LYS A 400 36.00 13.77 18.73
N VAL A 401 35.97 12.56 19.27
CA VAL A 401 34.88 12.11 20.14
C VAL A 401 35.46 11.61 21.45
N THR A 402 34.89 12.08 22.56
CA THR A 402 35.27 11.69 23.92
C THR A 402 34.20 10.77 24.49
N CYS A 403 34.61 9.60 25.00
CA CYS A 403 33.69 8.66 25.63
C CYS A 403 33.37 9.06 27.08
N PRO A 404 32.30 8.50 27.69
CA PRO A 404 31.97 8.72 29.11
C PRO A 404 33.10 8.44 30.12
N LYS A 405 34.13 7.68 29.74
CA LYS A 405 35.34 7.42 30.56
C LYS A 405 36.51 8.35 30.21
N GLY A 406 36.28 9.43 29.46
CA GLY A 406 37.27 10.46 29.13
C GLY A 406 38.29 10.06 28.06
N ARG A 407 38.14 8.91 27.39
CA ARG A 407 39.04 8.51 26.29
C ARG A 407 38.63 9.18 25.00
N VAL A 408 39.61 9.62 24.21
CA VAL A 408 39.41 10.34 22.95
C VAL A 408 39.63 9.42 21.74
N SER A 409 38.88 9.64 20.66
CA SER A 409 38.99 8.88 19.42
C SER A 409 40.31 9.11 18.67
N GLN A 410 40.75 8.10 17.92
CA GLN A 410 41.94 8.18 17.09
C GLN A 410 41.59 8.49 15.63
N VAL A 411 40.53 7.88 15.11
CA VAL A 411 40.11 8.02 13.71
C VAL A 411 38.79 8.75 13.63
N TRP A 412 38.68 9.64 12.64
CA TRP A 412 37.47 10.31 12.18
C TRP A 412 37.44 10.22 10.65
N THR A 413 36.32 9.78 10.08
CA THR A 413 36.19 9.57 8.62
C THR A 413 34.81 10.01 8.17
N GLU A 414 34.74 10.98 7.27
CA GLU A 414 33.49 11.59 6.79
C GLU A 414 32.96 10.98 5.50
N ASN A 415 33.81 10.23 4.78
CA ASN A 415 33.46 9.58 3.51
C ASN A 415 32.76 8.23 3.70
N SER A 416 32.18 7.97 4.88
CA SER A 416 31.47 6.73 5.15
C SER A 416 29.99 6.90 4.85
N THR A 417 29.34 5.84 4.39
CA THR A 417 27.89 5.83 4.15
C THR A 417 27.23 4.67 4.88
N ASP A 418 25.94 4.79 5.18
CA ASP A 418 25.16 3.60 5.54
C ASP A 418 24.85 2.72 4.31
N LYS A 419 24.14 1.61 4.54
CA LYS A 419 23.67 0.70 3.49
C LYS A 419 22.74 1.38 2.46
N ALA A 420 22.14 2.50 2.82
CA ALA A 420 21.26 3.29 1.95
C ALA A 420 22.01 4.45 1.26
N GLY A 421 23.34 4.53 1.40
CA GLY A 421 24.17 5.57 0.80
C GLY A 421 24.14 6.93 1.53
N ASN A 422 23.51 7.03 2.71
CA ASN A 422 23.46 8.29 3.44
C ASN A 422 24.82 8.58 4.09
N PRO A 423 25.33 9.82 4.03
CA PRO A 423 26.58 10.20 4.66
C PRO A 423 26.58 9.94 6.17
N ARG A 424 27.70 9.40 6.67
CA ARG A 424 27.98 9.20 8.09
C ARG A 424 29.41 9.58 8.39
N ILE A 425 29.61 9.96 9.63
CA ILE A 425 30.93 10.08 10.23
C ILE A 425 31.22 8.80 10.99
N TYR A 426 32.27 8.11 10.58
CA TYR A 426 32.81 6.95 11.25
C TYR A 426 33.94 7.35 12.19
N VAL A 427 33.87 6.88 13.44
CA VAL A 427 34.85 7.17 14.47
C VAL A 427 35.35 5.88 15.10
N ARG A 428 36.66 5.79 15.35
CA ARG A 428 37.30 4.64 15.99
C ARG A 428 38.22 5.06 17.13
N PHE A 429 38.09 4.37 18.26
CA PHE A 429 38.95 4.53 19.42
C PHE A 429 40.19 3.64 19.35
N ALA A 430 41.22 3.95 20.14
CA ALA A 430 42.44 3.15 20.22
C ALA A 430 42.16 1.75 20.77
N LYS A 431 42.74 0.71 20.16
CA LYS A 431 42.62 -0.68 20.64
C LYS A 431 43.13 -0.82 22.08
N SER A 432 44.30 -0.25 22.37
CA SER A 432 44.91 -0.24 23.70
C SER A 432 44.05 0.45 24.77
N SER A 433 43.30 1.49 24.40
CA SER A 433 42.41 2.20 25.34
C SER A 433 41.12 1.45 25.64
N CYS A 434 40.65 0.62 24.69
CA CYS A 434 39.38 -0.11 24.82
C CYS A 434 39.54 -1.57 25.29
N GLN A 435 40.70 -2.20 25.14
CA GLN A 435 40.93 -3.60 25.53
C GLN A 435 40.82 -3.80 27.04
N ASN A 436 41.43 -2.91 27.83
CA ASN A 436 41.43 -3.01 29.30
C ASN A 436 40.37 -2.11 29.96
N CYS A 437 39.33 -1.71 29.21
CA CYS A 437 38.27 -0.85 29.74
C CYS A 437 37.30 -1.68 30.58
N SER A 438 37.08 -1.30 31.83
CA SER A 438 36.15 -1.99 32.74
C SER A 438 34.69 -2.03 32.25
N ALA A 439 34.32 -1.08 31.37
CA ALA A 439 32.99 -1.02 30.76
C ALA A 439 32.95 -1.63 29.34
N ARG A 440 33.97 -2.40 28.93
CA ARG A 440 34.06 -2.95 27.56
C ARG A 440 32.82 -3.75 27.15
N ALA A 441 32.28 -4.57 28.06
CA ALA A 441 31.07 -5.36 27.83
C ALA A 441 29.84 -4.49 27.51
N ASP A 442 29.81 -3.24 28.00
CA ASP A 442 28.74 -2.29 27.73
C ASP A 442 29.05 -1.40 26.51
N TYR A 443 30.33 -1.29 26.10
CA TYR A 443 30.76 -0.54 24.92
C TYR A 443 30.78 -1.37 23.62
N THR A 444 31.17 -2.64 23.62
CA THR A 444 31.31 -3.40 22.37
C THR A 444 31.10 -4.89 22.58
N ARG A 445 30.43 -5.54 21.62
CA ARG A 445 30.33 -7.01 21.55
C ARG A 445 31.51 -7.64 20.79
N SER A 446 32.41 -6.82 20.23
CA SER A 446 33.58 -7.33 19.54
C SER A 446 34.59 -7.91 20.54
N VAL A 447 34.97 -9.16 20.34
CA VAL A 447 35.95 -9.87 21.18
C VAL A 447 37.29 -9.12 21.16
N GLU A 448 37.74 -8.67 19.98
CA GLU A 448 39.07 -8.06 19.81
C GLU A 448 39.06 -6.57 19.38
N GLY A 449 37.95 -6.07 18.84
CA GLY A 449 37.87 -4.73 18.25
C GLY A 449 37.76 -3.60 19.28
N PRO A 450 38.29 -2.40 18.99
CA PRO A 450 38.00 -1.21 19.80
C PRO A 450 36.54 -0.76 19.65
N ARG A 451 36.09 0.19 20.47
CA ARG A 451 34.80 0.86 20.23
C ARG A 451 34.88 1.62 18.91
N THR A 452 33.82 1.48 18.12
CA THR A 452 33.55 2.29 16.93
C THR A 452 32.21 2.99 17.13
N LEU A 453 32.05 4.13 16.46
CA LEU A 453 30.81 4.90 16.41
C LEU A 453 30.55 5.32 14.97
N SER A 454 29.28 5.42 14.63
CA SER A 454 28.86 5.99 13.35
C SER A 454 27.65 6.88 13.57
N PHE A 455 27.80 8.17 13.32
CA PHE A 455 26.76 9.17 13.51
C PHE A 455 26.62 10.05 12.26
N LYS A 456 25.57 10.87 12.23
CA LYS A 456 25.26 11.73 11.08
C LYS A 456 26.20 12.95 11.06
N PRO A 457 26.41 13.61 9.90
CA PRO A 457 27.10 14.90 9.83
C PRO A 457 26.51 15.94 10.78
N LYS A 458 27.29 16.97 11.13
CA LYS A 458 26.97 17.96 12.18
C LYS A 458 25.54 18.48 12.12
N GLU A 459 25.15 19.05 10.98
CA GLU A 459 23.83 19.66 10.79
C GLU A 459 22.68 18.65 10.99
N GLN A 460 22.83 17.44 10.43
CA GLN A 460 21.84 16.38 10.58
C GLN A 460 21.80 15.83 12.01
N TYR A 461 22.95 15.78 12.70
CA TYR A 461 23.03 15.35 14.09
C TYR A 461 22.36 16.37 15.03
N GLU A 462 22.65 17.66 14.85
CA GLU A 462 22.04 18.74 15.63
C GLU A 462 20.53 18.79 15.39
N LEU A 463 20.07 18.65 14.13
CA LEU A 463 18.66 18.54 13.79
C LEU A 463 17.98 17.34 14.46
N LEU A 464 18.64 16.18 14.48
CA LEU A 464 18.14 14.98 15.16
C LEU A 464 17.96 15.22 16.66
N GLN A 465 18.93 15.87 17.31
CA GLN A 465 18.84 16.19 18.75
C GLN A 465 17.75 17.20 19.03
N TRP A 466 17.67 18.27 18.24
CA TRP A 466 16.61 19.28 18.34
C TRP A 466 15.23 18.65 18.20
N ALA A 467 15.02 17.79 17.20
CA ALA A 467 13.73 17.15 16.97
C ALA A 467 13.33 16.21 18.12
N ARG A 468 14.29 15.48 18.70
CA ARG A 468 14.06 14.66 19.90
C ARG A 468 13.65 15.50 21.12
N GLN A 469 14.30 16.65 21.33
CA GLN A 469 13.92 17.55 22.42
C GLN A 469 12.53 18.15 22.17
N ARG A 470 12.25 18.56 20.93
CA ARG A 470 10.95 19.09 20.52
C ARG A 470 9.82 18.09 20.78
N GLU A 471 10.03 16.80 20.54
CA GLU A 471 9.04 15.73 20.79
C GLU A 471 8.50 15.72 22.23
N HIS A 472 9.31 16.13 23.21
CA HIS A 472 8.91 16.13 24.62
C HIS A 472 8.10 17.36 25.05
N THR A 473 8.09 18.42 24.24
CA THR A 473 7.39 19.67 24.55
C THR A 473 5.85 19.48 24.57
N PRO A 474 5.12 20.15 25.48
CA PRO A 474 3.66 20.12 25.51
C PRO A 474 3.02 20.54 24.18
N GLU A 475 3.61 21.55 23.51
CA GLU A 475 3.13 22.11 22.25
C GLU A 475 3.20 21.06 21.14
N PHE A 476 4.33 20.35 21.02
CA PHE A 476 4.48 19.28 20.05
C PHE A 476 3.49 18.14 20.32
N LYS A 477 3.33 17.71 21.58
CA LYS A 477 2.39 16.64 21.94
C LYS A 477 0.95 17.00 21.58
N LYS A 478 0.53 18.25 21.84
CA LYS A 478 -0.81 18.74 21.48
C LYS A 478 -1.01 18.74 19.96
N LEU A 479 -0.01 19.18 19.20
CA LEU A 479 -0.10 19.20 17.74
C LEU A 479 -0.11 17.76 17.16
N TYR A 480 0.83 16.93 17.60
CA TYR A 480 1.00 15.56 17.13
C TYR A 480 -0.19 14.66 17.47
N ALA A 481 -0.94 14.94 18.55
CA ALA A 481 -2.18 14.23 18.88
C ALA A 481 -3.20 14.23 17.73
N LYS A 482 -3.18 15.26 16.86
CA LYS A 482 -4.04 15.32 15.66
C LYS A 482 -3.72 14.22 14.64
N ARG A 483 -2.54 13.59 14.67
CA ARG A 483 -2.20 12.46 13.79
C ARG A 483 -3.15 11.28 13.99
N ALA A 484 -3.59 11.04 15.22
CA ALA A 484 -4.39 9.86 15.59
C ALA A 484 -5.72 9.76 14.84
N GLY A 485 -6.27 10.85 14.31
CA GLY A 485 -7.55 10.77 13.59
C GLY A 485 -7.46 10.03 12.24
N ILE A 486 -6.28 9.81 11.67
CA ILE A 486 -6.11 8.99 10.46
C ILE A 486 -6.55 7.54 10.69
N GLU A 487 -6.50 7.07 11.94
CA GLU A 487 -7.03 5.76 12.34
C GLU A 487 -8.55 5.68 12.11
N GLY A 488 -9.27 6.81 12.26
CA GLY A 488 -10.68 6.91 11.92
C GLY A 488 -10.92 6.70 10.42
N THR A 489 -10.05 7.25 9.58
CA THR A 489 -10.09 7.08 8.12
C THR A 489 -9.80 5.65 7.69
N ILE A 490 -8.75 5.05 8.25
CA ILE A 490 -8.44 3.63 8.05
C ILE A 490 -9.60 2.77 8.55
N SER A 491 -10.21 3.10 9.68
CA SER A 491 -11.38 2.38 10.22
C SER A 491 -12.58 2.49 9.28
N GLN A 492 -12.90 3.68 8.79
CA GLN A 492 -13.99 3.92 7.84
C GLN A 492 -13.76 3.13 6.54
N GLY A 493 -12.57 3.20 5.97
CA GLY A 493 -12.23 2.46 4.76
C GLY A 493 -12.29 0.94 4.96
N THR A 494 -11.81 0.43 6.09
CA THR A 494 -11.79 -1.02 6.34
C THR A 494 -13.15 -1.60 6.70
N ARG A 495 -13.96 -0.89 7.50
CA ARG A 495 -15.26 -1.37 7.99
C ARG A 495 -16.40 -1.12 7.03
N SER A 496 -16.38 0.02 6.33
CA SER A 496 -17.50 0.42 5.47
C SER A 496 -17.22 0.12 4.00
N CYS A 497 -15.97 0.30 3.55
CA CYS A 497 -15.64 0.24 2.12
C CYS A 497 -14.76 -0.96 1.70
N GLY A 498 -14.44 -1.87 2.64
CA GLY A 498 -13.68 -3.09 2.35
C GLY A 498 -12.19 -2.91 2.05
N LEU A 499 -11.55 -1.82 2.52
CA LEU A 499 -10.12 -1.52 2.28
C LEU A 499 -9.16 -2.64 2.73
N ARG A 500 -9.53 -3.46 3.72
CA ARG A 500 -8.64 -4.47 4.31
C ARG A 500 -8.22 -5.56 3.33
N ARG A 501 -9.02 -5.82 2.29
CA ARG A 501 -8.81 -6.91 1.33
C ARG A 501 -8.96 -6.39 -0.08
N SER A 502 -7.98 -6.68 -0.92
CA SER A 502 -8.10 -6.43 -2.35
C SER A 502 -9.18 -7.33 -2.94
N ARG A 503 -10.01 -6.76 -3.82
CA ARG A 503 -10.95 -7.50 -4.67
C ARG A 503 -10.27 -8.07 -5.91
N TYR A 504 -9.01 -7.68 -6.16
CA TYR A 504 -8.31 -7.92 -7.41
C TYR A 504 -6.93 -8.55 -7.20
N ILE A 505 -6.42 -9.13 -8.27
CA ILE A 505 -5.05 -9.59 -8.41
C ILE A 505 -4.20 -8.44 -8.97
N GLY A 506 -3.01 -8.24 -8.42
CA GLY A 506 -2.03 -7.24 -8.88
C GLY A 506 -2.20 -5.85 -8.25
N GLN A 507 -1.09 -5.11 -8.20
CA GLN A 507 -1.00 -3.81 -7.54
C GLN A 507 -1.85 -2.74 -8.24
N THR A 508 -1.84 -2.71 -9.58
CA THR A 508 -2.55 -1.70 -10.37
C THR A 508 -4.06 -1.74 -10.12
N LYS A 509 -4.67 -2.93 -10.18
CA LYS A 509 -6.11 -3.10 -9.88
C LYS A 509 -6.44 -2.80 -8.41
N THR A 510 -5.55 -3.19 -7.51
CA THR A 510 -5.65 -2.87 -6.08
C THR A 510 -5.58 -1.34 -5.84
N HIS A 511 -4.76 -0.62 -6.62
CA HIS A 511 -4.66 0.83 -6.56
C HIS A 511 -5.96 1.52 -7.00
N LEU A 512 -6.58 1.08 -8.09
CA LEU A 512 -7.90 1.57 -8.50
C LEU A 512 -8.93 1.41 -7.36
N GLN A 513 -8.97 0.26 -6.70
CA GLN A 513 -9.83 0.04 -5.53
C GLN A 513 -9.57 1.08 -4.43
N HIS A 514 -8.31 1.35 -4.07
CA HIS A 514 -8.00 2.31 -3.01
C HIS A 514 -8.43 3.73 -3.37
N ILE A 515 -8.30 4.12 -4.63
CA ILE A 515 -8.77 5.43 -5.12
C ILE A 515 -10.30 5.52 -5.01
N LEU A 516 -11.03 4.51 -5.46
CA LEU A 516 -12.50 4.49 -5.39
C LEU A 516 -13.00 4.56 -3.94
N ILE A 517 -12.33 3.86 -3.01
CA ILE A 517 -12.61 3.92 -1.57
C ILE A 517 -12.34 5.34 -1.03
N ALA A 518 -11.24 5.97 -1.40
CA ALA A 518 -10.94 7.33 -0.96
C ALA A 518 -12.00 8.34 -1.45
N ILE A 519 -12.47 8.21 -2.69
CA ILE A 519 -13.55 9.04 -3.22
C ILE A 519 -14.85 8.78 -2.46
N ALA A 520 -15.21 7.52 -2.21
CA ALA A 520 -16.39 7.16 -1.43
C ALA A 520 -16.37 7.78 -0.02
N ILE A 521 -15.22 7.70 0.66
CA ILE A 521 -15.02 8.33 1.97
C ILE A 521 -15.18 9.86 1.88
N ASN A 522 -14.58 10.49 0.87
CA ASN A 522 -14.67 11.94 0.69
C ASN A 522 -16.12 12.39 0.46
N LEU A 523 -16.89 11.65 -0.34
CA LEU A 523 -18.29 11.95 -0.59
C LEU A 523 -19.16 11.79 0.67
N ALA A 524 -18.94 10.73 1.45
CA ALA A 524 -19.62 10.56 2.73
C ALA A 524 -19.30 11.71 3.70
N ARG A 525 -18.03 12.08 3.84
CA ARG A 525 -17.58 13.21 4.70
C ARG A 525 -18.12 14.55 4.24
N PHE A 526 -18.26 14.74 2.92
CA PHE A 526 -18.88 15.92 2.37
C PHE A 526 -20.35 16.02 2.80
N VAL A 527 -21.11 14.93 2.69
CA VAL A 527 -22.52 14.92 3.10
C VAL A 527 -22.65 15.14 4.61
N ASP A 528 -21.84 14.45 5.43
CA ASP A 528 -21.78 14.67 6.88
C ASP A 528 -21.49 16.14 7.23
N TRP A 529 -20.60 16.78 6.47
CA TRP A 529 -20.25 18.20 6.64
C TRP A 529 -21.43 19.13 6.33
N ILE A 530 -22.14 18.89 5.22
CA ILE A 530 -23.35 19.65 4.86
C ILE A 530 -24.42 19.50 5.95
N HIS A 531 -24.60 18.29 6.47
CA HIS A 531 -25.54 18.01 7.56
C HIS A 531 -25.05 18.45 8.94
N GLN A 532 -23.86 19.06 9.04
CA GLN A 532 -23.24 19.50 10.29
C GLN A 532 -23.15 18.36 11.32
N VAL A 533 -22.94 17.13 10.85
CA VAL A 533 -22.78 15.95 11.71
C VAL A 533 -21.50 16.14 12.55
N PRO A 534 -21.59 16.15 13.89
CA PRO A 534 -20.42 16.32 14.72
C PRO A 534 -19.40 15.20 14.50
N ARG A 535 -18.11 15.56 14.49
CA ARG A 535 -17.04 14.57 14.39
C ARG A 535 -17.07 13.65 15.61
N ALA A 536 -16.87 12.35 15.37
CA ALA A 536 -16.75 11.39 16.46
C ALA A 536 -15.55 11.73 17.35
N ALA A 537 -15.79 11.84 18.65
CA ALA A 537 -14.73 12.00 19.65
C ALA A 537 -14.12 10.65 20.02
N THR A 538 -12.85 10.66 20.46
CA THR A 538 -12.24 9.47 21.06
C THR A 538 -13.10 9.01 22.24
N ARG A 539 -13.56 7.76 22.19
CA ARG A 539 -14.36 7.19 23.27
C ARG A 539 -13.51 7.10 24.55
N THR A 540 -13.83 7.93 25.53
CA THR A 540 -13.36 7.75 26.90
C THR A 540 -14.24 6.70 27.57
N SER A 541 -13.65 5.62 28.11
CA SER A 541 -14.41 4.63 28.86
C SER A 541 -14.97 5.26 30.15
N ALA A 542 -16.10 4.75 30.66
CA ALA A 542 -16.66 5.25 31.91
C ALA A 542 -15.66 5.21 33.07
N PHE A 543 -14.81 4.17 33.12
CA PHE A 543 -13.74 4.05 34.10
C PHE A 543 -12.66 5.14 33.93
N ALA A 544 -12.21 5.42 32.71
CA ALA A 544 -11.22 6.47 32.46
C ALA A 544 -11.78 7.87 32.74
N ALA A 545 -13.08 8.08 32.53
CA ALA A 545 -13.74 9.35 32.84
C ALA A 545 -13.69 9.69 34.34
N LEU A 546 -13.62 8.69 35.24
CA LEU A 546 -13.45 8.90 36.68
C LEU A 546 -12.13 9.57 37.06
N ALA A 547 -11.09 9.47 36.22
CA ALA A 547 -9.80 10.12 36.49
C ALA A 547 -9.81 11.64 36.23
N HIS A 548 -10.87 12.15 35.60
CA HIS A 548 -11.03 13.55 35.22
C HIS A 548 -12.27 14.21 35.85
N ALA A 549 -13.05 13.46 36.63
CA ALA A 549 -14.17 13.92 37.44
C ALA A 549 -13.67 14.33 38.82
#